data_AF-A0A4Z2DGH2-F1
#
_entry.id   AF-A0A4Z2DGH2-F1
#
_cell.length_a   1.000
_cell.length_b   1.000
_cell.length_c   1.000
_cell.angle_alpha   90.00
_cell.angle_beta   90.00
_cell.angle_gamma   90.00
#
_symmetry.space_group_name_H-M   'P 1'
#
loop_
_entity.id
_entity.type
_entity.pdbx_description
1 polymer ?
#
loop_
_entity_poly.entity_id
_entity_poly.type
_entity_poly.pdbx_seq_one_letter_code
_entity_poly.pdbx_strand_id
1 'polypeptide(L)'
;MNTQTAVTVKDSTCHAFIRSYLNFQEEDRLLKLLQERSKTGIFVDFASAVLLMDVFLRKGEWNSAVAVSWELCLQEYFSLENIRPLVYATSMLSCIKSIEHDSYVDSESQPDDDEVVERKFVPYVRNQNYDNFFDIKRPRLKAGYTLLHLSNALNTRCSVFQSTPMWNSLSKCVDSLRLMMKIFGLALSEQCSQLLIELRRIEGPVILLGELDSVVIEKLRKIIDTCMTRPDDLSLMPGEPHLPCISDVKLVQKELLRIQGESHGATSSFFKTIENFVFNNVFNNPACMDQEIEAISNLYVKFNEERIKEYTETIKMEHQENVVKNVKEKLKQLLDEEERITYFQNSMKIMRSAWLAPRTHKETQWSRLKEWRKEVSNLRQKEDNSSVN
;
A
#
# COMPACT_ATOMS: atom_id res chain seq x y z
N MET A 1 -16.94 -3.94 1.95
CA MET A 1 -17.56 -2.68 1.46
C MET A 1 -16.60 -1.48 1.52
N ASN A 2 -15.27 -1.67 1.71
CA ASN A 2 -14.32 -0.55 1.89
C ASN A 2 -13.37 -0.32 0.69
N THR A 3 -13.35 -1.23 -0.29
CA THR A 3 -12.43 -1.18 -1.43
C THR A 3 -12.82 -0.15 -2.50
N GLN A 4 -14.09 0.25 -2.58
CA GLN A 4 -14.53 1.30 -3.52
C GLN A 4 -14.00 2.69 -3.15
N THR A 5 -13.78 2.97 -1.86
CA THR A 5 -13.25 4.26 -1.38
C THR A 5 -11.78 4.48 -1.74
N ALA A 6 -10.98 3.40 -1.81
CA ALA A 6 -9.57 3.50 -2.20
C ALA A 6 -9.37 4.01 -3.64
N VAL A 7 -10.35 3.75 -4.54
CA VAL A 7 -10.34 4.25 -5.93
C VAL A 7 -10.40 5.79 -5.99
N THR A 8 -10.91 6.44 -4.93
CA THR A 8 -11.03 7.90 -4.89
C THR A 8 -9.78 8.60 -4.35
N VAL A 9 -8.83 7.85 -3.76
CA VAL A 9 -7.59 8.41 -3.23
C VAL A 9 -6.65 8.74 -4.39
N LYS A 10 -6.21 10.00 -4.46
CA LYS A 10 -5.31 10.48 -5.51
C LYS A 10 -3.85 10.26 -5.11
N ASP A 11 -2.98 10.03 -6.09
CA ASP A 11 -1.53 9.92 -5.89
C ASP A 11 -0.97 11.15 -5.16
N SER A 12 -1.45 12.35 -5.51
CA SER A 12 -1.08 13.60 -4.85
C SER A 12 -1.50 13.65 -3.37
N THR A 13 -2.62 13.00 -3.02
CA THR A 13 -3.09 12.88 -1.64
C THR A 13 -2.25 11.89 -0.85
N CYS A 14 -1.93 10.73 -1.43
CA CYS A 14 -0.99 9.76 -0.83
C CYS A 14 0.37 10.42 -0.55
N HIS A 15 0.92 11.13 -1.54
CA HIS A 15 2.19 11.84 -1.41
C HIS A 15 2.14 12.89 -0.29
N ALA A 16 1.10 13.76 -0.29
CA ALA A 16 0.94 14.79 0.72
C ALA A 16 0.73 14.20 2.13
N PHE A 17 0.01 13.09 2.24
CA PHE A 17 -0.21 12.38 3.49
C PHE A 17 1.11 11.88 4.08
N ILE A 18 1.92 11.18 3.30
CA ILE A 18 3.23 10.68 3.74
C ILE A 18 4.14 11.84 4.14
N ARG A 19 4.23 12.89 3.33
CA ARG A 19 5.03 14.08 3.63
C ARG A 19 4.59 14.79 4.90
N SER A 20 3.28 14.81 5.19
CA SER A 20 2.75 15.39 6.42
C SER A 20 3.21 14.60 7.65
N TYR A 21 3.12 13.27 7.62
CA TYR A 21 3.61 12.43 8.73
C TYR A 21 5.11 12.57 8.96
N LEU A 22 5.90 12.64 7.88
CA LEU A 22 7.34 12.90 7.97
C LEU A 22 7.64 14.27 8.60
N ASN A 23 6.85 15.30 8.29
CA ASN A 23 7.02 16.63 8.90
C ASN A 23 6.70 16.63 10.40
N PHE A 24 5.78 15.78 10.85
CA PHE A 24 5.42 15.63 12.27
C PHE A 24 6.29 14.61 13.02
N GLN A 25 7.27 13.98 12.36
CA GLN A 25 8.14 12.95 12.96
C GLN A 25 7.37 11.73 13.50
N GLU A 26 6.31 11.35 12.76
CA GLU A 26 5.41 10.22 13.09
C GLU A 26 5.62 9.03 12.13
N GLU A 27 6.87 8.76 11.73
CA GLU A 27 7.23 7.72 10.75
C GLU A 27 6.86 6.29 11.18
N ASP A 28 6.91 5.97 12.47
CA ASP A 28 6.53 4.63 12.97
C ASP A 28 5.03 4.37 12.76
N ARG A 29 4.23 5.38 13.08
CA ARG A 29 2.79 5.35 12.85
C ARG A 29 2.48 5.30 11.36
N LEU A 30 3.20 6.08 10.56
CA LEU A 30 3.07 6.04 9.11
C LEU A 30 3.37 4.64 8.55
N LEU A 31 4.45 4.00 9.00
CA LEU A 31 4.83 2.67 8.54
C LEU A 31 3.74 1.63 8.87
N LYS A 32 3.15 1.69 10.07
CA LYS A 32 1.99 0.85 10.43
C LYS A 32 0.82 1.07 9.46
N LEU A 33 0.50 2.32 9.13
CA LEU A 33 -0.59 2.65 8.20
C LEU A 33 -0.32 2.18 6.77
N LEU A 34 0.94 2.22 6.31
CA LEU A 34 1.35 1.71 5.00
C LEU A 34 1.25 0.17 4.94
N GLN A 35 1.63 -0.52 6.00
CA GLN A 35 1.46 -1.98 6.09
C GLN A 35 -0.02 -2.40 6.09
N GLU A 36 -0.91 -1.52 6.57
CA GLU A 36 -2.37 -1.69 6.48
C GLU A 36 -2.99 -1.09 5.20
N ARG A 37 -2.26 -1.05 4.09
CA ARG A 37 -2.71 -0.52 2.78
C ARG A 37 -4.08 -0.99 2.33
N SER A 38 -4.49 -2.22 2.66
CA SER A 38 -5.81 -2.76 2.31
C SER A 38 -6.96 -2.05 3.04
N LYS A 39 -6.68 -1.47 4.21
CA LYS A 39 -7.62 -0.66 5.00
C LYS A 39 -7.49 0.83 4.68
N THR A 40 -6.26 1.32 4.54
CA THR A 40 -5.97 2.75 4.41
C THR A 40 -6.09 3.26 2.98
N GLY A 41 -5.82 2.42 1.97
CA GLY A 41 -5.77 2.81 0.56
C GLY A 41 -4.61 3.74 0.23
N ILE A 42 -3.64 3.90 1.13
CA ILE A 42 -2.47 4.76 0.91
C ILE A 42 -1.33 3.92 0.35
N PHE A 43 -0.83 4.34 -0.81
CA PHE A 43 0.30 3.70 -1.49
C PHE A 43 1.48 4.67 -1.54
N VAL A 44 2.67 4.15 -1.29
CA VAL A 44 3.89 4.97 -1.28
C VAL A 44 4.40 5.18 -2.71
N ASP A 45 4.59 6.43 -3.09
CA ASP A 45 5.23 6.80 -4.36
C ASP A 45 6.76 6.74 -4.27
N PHE A 46 7.43 6.76 -5.43
CA PHE A 46 8.88 6.61 -5.51
C PHE A 46 9.66 7.69 -4.72
N ALA A 47 9.19 8.94 -4.69
CA ALA A 47 9.87 10.04 -4.02
C ALA A 47 9.66 9.94 -2.49
N SER A 48 8.43 9.66 -2.07
CA SER A 48 8.11 9.42 -0.66
C SER A 48 8.84 8.20 -0.10
N ALA A 49 8.98 7.13 -0.87
CA ALA A 49 9.70 5.93 -0.46
C ALA A 49 11.17 6.21 -0.16
N VAL A 50 11.87 6.95 -1.02
CA VAL A 50 13.27 7.33 -0.81
C VAL A 50 13.42 8.15 0.47
N LEU A 51 12.56 9.15 0.67
CA LEU A 51 12.60 9.99 1.87
C LEU A 51 12.37 9.18 3.15
N LEU A 52 11.38 8.28 3.13
CA LEU A 52 11.05 7.46 4.28
C LEU A 52 12.16 6.44 4.59
N MET A 53 12.73 5.80 3.56
CA MET A 53 13.91 4.94 3.72
C MET A 53 15.11 5.72 4.29
N ASP A 54 15.39 6.93 3.79
CA ASP A 54 16.48 7.77 4.28
C ASP A 54 16.31 8.14 5.77
N VAL A 55 15.09 8.48 6.21
CA VAL A 55 14.80 8.72 7.64
C VAL A 55 15.13 7.49 8.49
N PHE A 56 14.65 6.31 8.10
CA PHE A 56 14.91 5.07 8.85
C PHE A 56 16.40 4.66 8.81
N LEU A 57 17.06 4.82 7.66
CA LEU A 57 18.50 4.56 7.51
C LEU A 57 19.32 5.47 8.44
N ARG A 58 18.99 6.75 8.56
CA ARG A 58 19.68 7.69 9.47
C ARG A 58 19.43 7.36 10.95
N LYS A 59 18.25 6.83 11.29
CA LYS A 59 17.92 6.37 12.64
C LYS A 59 18.56 5.02 13.01
N GLY A 60 19.10 4.29 12.04
CA GLY A 60 19.59 2.92 12.25
C GLY A 60 18.48 1.87 12.32
N GLU A 61 17.27 2.21 11.86
CA GLU A 61 16.11 1.32 11.83
C GLU A 61 16.03 0.55 10.51
N TRP A 62 16.96 -0.39 10.34
CA TRP A 62 17.16 -1.07 9.06
C TRP A 62 15.93 -1.88 8.60
N ASN A 63 15.22 -2.53 9.54
CA ASN A 63 14.02 -3.30 9.23
C ASN A 63 12.86 -2.42 8.75
N SER A 64 12.72 -1.22 9.33
CA SER A 64 11.73 -0.23 8.92
C SER A 64 12.01 0.24 7.49
N ALA A 65 13.28 0.51 7.16
CA ALA A 65 13.70 0.86 5.79
C ALA A 65 13.41 -0.28 4.79
N VAL A 66 13.73 -1.53 5.14
CA VAL A 66 13.38 -2.70 4.33
C VAL A 66 11.87 -2.83 4.16
N ALA A 67 11.07 -2.57 5.20
CA ALA A 67 9.62 -2.64 5.10
C ALA A 67 9.06 -1.62 4.09
N VAL A 68 9.65 -0.43 3.99
CA VAL A 68 9.27 0.55 2.96
C VAL A 68 9.61 0.05 1.55
N SER A 69 10.81 -0.52 1.37
CA SER A 69 11.20 -1.12 0.09
C SER A 69 10.29 -2.29 -0.29
N TRP A 70 9.86 -3.08 0.70
CA TRP A 70 8.89 -4.15 0.52
C TRP A 70 7.53 -3.64 0.04
N GLU A 71 7.05 -2.49 0.55
CA GLU A 71 5.82 -1.88 0.02
C GLU A 71 5.94 -1.47 -1.45
N LEU A 72 7.15 -1.16 -1.95
CA LEU A 72 7.39 -0.96 -3.38
C LEU A 72 7.39 -2.29 -4.16
N CYS A 73 7.94 -3.37 -3.60
CA CYS A 73 7.86 -4.70 -4.19
C CYS A 73 6.41 -5.15 -4.37
N LEU A 74 5.57 -4.93 -3.35
CA LEU A 74 4.15 -5.27 -3.36
C LEU A 74 3.35 -4.48 -4.41
N GLN A 75 3.83 -3.30 -4.80
CA GLN A 75 3.29 -2.48 -5.89
C GLN A 75 3.91 -2.82 -7.26
N GLU A 76 4.71 -3.89 -7.34
CA GLU A 76 5.45 -4.29 -8.54
C GLU A 76 6.38 -3.20 -9.12
N TYR A 77 6.85 -2.27 -8.28
CA TYR A 77 7.64 -1.12 -8.73
C TYR A 77 8.89 -1.53 -9.52
N PHE A 78 9.59 -2.58 -9.07
CA PHE A 78 10.80 -3.08 -9.72
C PHE A 78 10.54 -3.88 -11.01
N SER A 79 9.27 -4.08 -11.37
CA SER A 79 8.86 -4.69 -12.66
C SER A 79 8.54 -3.63 -13.72
N LEU A 80 8.41 -2.36 -13.32
CA LEU A 80 8.11 -1.23 -14.20
C LEU A 80 9.26 -0.94 -15.17
N GLU A 81 8.94 -0.26 -16.28
CA GLU A 81 9.93 0.10 -17.30
C GLU A 81 10.79 1.30 -16.91
N ASN A 82 10.37 2.08 -15.91
CA ASN A 82 11.04 3.30 -15.45
C ASN A 82 11.49 3.17 -13.99
N ILE A 83 12.42 2.25 -13.73
CA ILE A 83 13.01 2.07 -12.40
C ILE A 83 13.98 3.22 -12.15
N ARG A 84 13.75 3.94 -11.05
CA ARG A 84 14.57 5.09 -10.67
C ARG A 84 15.87 4.66 -10.00
N PRO A 85 17.02 5.20 -10.43
CA PRO A 85 18.32 4.99 -9.81
C PRO A 85 18.34 5.09 -8.29
N LEU A 86 17.73 6.15 -7.75
CA LEU A 86 17.81 6.45 -6.34
C LEU A 86 16.99 5.47 -5.50
N VAL A 87 15.81 5.09 -5.99
CA VAL A 87 14.95 4.08 -5.34
C VAL A 87 15.64 2.72 -5.29
N TYR A 88 16.22 2.31 -6.42
CA TYR A 88 16.94 1.06 -6.54
C TYR A 88 18.14 1.01 -5.56
N ALA A 89 18.97 2.05 -5.57
CA ALA A 89 20.15 2.13 -4.70
C ALA A 89 19.79 2.16 -3.21
N THR A 90 18.77 2.94 -2.83
CA THR A 90 18.33 3.06 -1.43
C THR A 90 17.67 1.77 -0.93
N SER A 91 16.91 1.09 -1.79
CA SER A 91 16.32 -0.23 -1.50
C SER A 91 17.41 -1.29 -1.27
N MET A 92 18.41 -1.32 -2.16
CA MET A 92 19.56 -2.20 -2.02
C MET A 92 20.34 -1.92 -0.73
N LEU A 93 20.61 -0.65 -0.43
CA LEU A 93 21.30 -0.23 0.79
C LEU A 93 20.54 -0.66 2.05
N SER A 94 19.21 -0.52 2.06
CA SER A 94 18.35 -0.90 3.19
C SER A 94 18.47 -2.39 3.51
N CYS A 95 18.37 -3.27 2.50
CA CYS A 95 18.54 -4.71 2.69
C CYS A 95 19.94 -5.08 3.15
N ILE A 96 20.97 -4.44 2.59
CA ILE A 96 22.35 -4.73 2.92
C ILE A 96 22.71 -4.30 4.33
N LYS A 97 22.27 -3.11 4.78
CA LYS A 97 22.45 -2.67 6.15
C LYS A 97 21.73 -3.57 7.14
N SER A 98 20.55 -4.06 6.78
CA SER A 98 19.84 -5.05 7.59
C SER A 98 20.64 -6.35 7.78
N ILE A 99 21.30 -6.84 6.73
CA ILE A 99 22.17 -8.03 6.79
C ILE A 99 23.43 -7.74 7.62
N GLU A 100 24.09 -6.61 7.37
CA GLU A 100 25.32 -6.22 8.03
C GLU A 100 25.14 -6.12 9.55
N HIS A 101 24.03 -5.55 10.01
CA HIS A 101 23.71 -5.37 11.42
C HIS A 101 22.90 -6.53 12.05
N ASP A 102 22.65 -7.61 11.31
CA ASP A 102 21.83 -8.75 11.76
C ASP A 102 20.43 -8.35 12.29
N SER A 103 19.87 -7.26 11.77
CA SER A 103 18.59 -6.73 12.25
C SER A 103 17.40 -7.60 11.87
N TYR A 104 17.57 -8.48 10.87
CA TYR A 104 16.54 -9.41 10.39
C TYR A 104 16.14 -10.48 11.41
N VAL A 105 16.91 -10.64 12.50
CA VAL A 105 16.56 -11.55 13.59
C VAL A 105 15.45 -10.90 14.41
N ASP A 106 14.25 -11.48 14.36
CA ASP A 106 13.10 -11.01 15.14
C ASP A 106 13.49 -10.99 16.63
N SER A 107 13.52 -9.80 17.23
CA SER A 107 13.40 -9.70 18.68
C SER A 107 11.94 -10.00 19.00
N GLU A 108 11.69 -10.99 19.86
CA GLU A 108 10.35 -11.28 20.36
C GLU A 108 9.78 -10.00 20.97
N SER A 109 8.95 -9.29 20.22
CA SER A 109 8.20 -8.15 20.73
C SER A 109 7.17 -8.73 21.69
N GLN A 110 7.33 -8.44 22.98
CA GLN A 110 6.28 -8.72 23.94
C GLN A 110 5.01 -8.00 23.47
N PRO A 111 3.85 -8.68 23.45
CA PRO A 111 2.60 -7.99 23.17
C PRO A 111 2.37 -6.94 24.27
N ASP A 112 2.17 -5.68 23.88
CA ASP A 112 1.66 -4.64 24.76
C ASP A 112 0.26 -5.08 25.24
N ASP A 113 0.17 -5.55 26.49
CA ASP A 113 -1.00 -6.23 27.06
C ASP A 113 -2.06 -5.24 27.62
N ASP A 114 -1.99 -3.96 27.25
CA ASP A 114 -2.76 -2.88 27.90
C ASP A 114 -4.01 -2.39 27.13
N GLU A 115 -4.35 -2.96 25.97
CA GLU A 115 -5.62 -2.63 25.31
C GLU A 115 -6.75 -3.55 25.75
N VAL A 116 -7.83 -2.98 26.30
CA VAL A 116 -9.09 -3.68 26.57
C VAL A 116 -9.68 -4.16 25.23
N VAL A 117 -9.33 -5.37 24.82
CA VAL A 117 -9.77 -5.96 23.55
C VAL A 117 -11.26 -6.29 23.63
N GLU A 118 -12.09 -5.46 22.99
CA GLU A 118 -13.50 -5.76 22.74
C GLU A 118 -13.58 -6.94 21.75
N ARG A 119 -13.85 -8.14 22.24
CA ARG A 119 -13.91 -9.36 21.42
C ARG A 119 -15.22 -9.41 20.63
N LYS A 120 -15.16 -9.04 19.35
CA LYS A 120 -16.28 -9.22 18.41
C LYS A 120 -16.15 -10.58 17.71
N PHE A 121 -17.20 -11.40 17.78
CA PHE A 121 -17.25 -12.64 17.01
C PHE A 121 -17.40 -12.33 15.52
N VAL A 122 -16.36 -12.60 14.76
CA VAL A 122 -16.35 -12.54 13.30
C VAL A 122 -16.26 -13.98 12.79
N PRO A 123 -17.05 -14.40 11.78
CA PRO A 123 -16.87 -15.70 11.15
C PRO A 123 -15.42 -15.86 10.69
N TYR A 124 -14.75 -16.90 11.18
CA TYR A 124 -13.34 -17.15 10.93
C TYR A 124 -13.13 -17.57 9.48
N VAL A 125 -12.89 -16.59 8.60
CA VAL A 125 -12.43 -16.85 7.23
C VAL A 125 -10.97 -17.24 7.34
N ARG A 126 -10.69 -18.55 7.37
CA ARG A 126 -9.32 -19.03 7.15
C ARG A 126 -8.89 -18.59 5.75
N ASN A 127 -7.77 -17.87 5.65
CA ASN A 127 -7.13 -17.74 4.35
C ASN A 127 -6.75 -19.17 3.91
N GLN A 128 -7.40 -19.67 2.86
CA GLN A 128 -7.23 -21.07 2.44
C GLN A 128 -5.82 -21.31 1.90
N ASN A 129 -5.19 -20.26 1.36
CA ASN A 129 -3.88 -20.31 0.74
C ASN A 129 -3.01 -19.16 1.26
N TYR A 130 -1.88 -19.51 1.89
CA TYR A 130 -0.84 -18.53 2.22
C TYR A 130 -0.07 -18.21 0.95
N ASP A 131 -0.10 -16.96 0.49
CA ASP A 131 0.39 -16.62 -0.84
C ASP A 131 1.89 -16.30 -0.92
N ASN A 132 2.64 -16.47 0.19
CA ASN A 132 4.08 -16.17 0.30
C ASN A 132 4.46 -14.79 -0.25
N PHE A 133 3.53 -13.84 -0.32
CA PHE A 133 3.76 -12.51 -0.87
C PHE A 133 3.02 -11.44 -0.07
N PHE A 134 1.69 -11.45 -0.02
CA PHE A 134 0.95 -10.47 0.78
C PHE A 134 0.92 -10.83 2.28
N ASP A 135 1.01 -12.12 2.60
CA ASP A 135 0.94 -12.62 3.98
C ASP A 135 2.27 -12.52 4.77
N ILE A 136 3.36 -12.07 4.14
CA ILE A 136 4.68 -12.01 4.78
C ILE A 136 4.73 -10.91 5.85
N LYS A 137 4.91 -11.33 7.10
CA LYS A 137 5.15 -10.43 8.24
C LYS A 137 6.62 -10.31 8.64
N ARG A 138 7.37 -11.41 8.55
CA ARG A 138 8.77 -11.50 9.04
C ARG A 138 9.69 -10.53 8.28
N PRO A 139 10.41 -9.62 8.96
CA PRO A 139 11.38 -8.71 8.35
C PRO A 139 12.41 -9.42 7.49
N ARG A 140 12.89 -10.58 7.96
CA ARG A 140 13.81 -11.46 7.24
C ARG A 140 13.31 -11.83 5.84
N LEU A 141 12.08 -12.33 5.76
CA LEU A 141 11.48 -12.73 4.48
C LEU A 141 11.28 -11.51 3.58
N LYS A 142 10.82 -10.38 4.13
CA LYS A 142 10.70 -9.11 3.38
C LYS A 142 12.03 -8.70 2.76
N ALA A 143 13.13 -8.75 3.52
CA ALA A 143 14.47 -8.46 3.02
C ALA A 143 14.89 -9.42 1.88
N GLY A 144 14.65 -10.72 2.08
CA GLY A 144 14.99 -11.75 1.10
C GLY A 144 14.27 -11.58 -0.23
N TYR A 145 12.94 -11.47 -0.20
CA TYR A 145 12.16 -11.25 -1.42
C TYR A 145 12.49 -9.90 -2.08
N THR A 146 12.71 -8.84 -1.31
CA THR A 146 13.15 -7.54 -1.85
C THR A 146 14.45 -7.68 -2.64
N LEU A 147 15.46 -8.37 -2.10
CA LEU A 147 16.72 -8.63 -2.81
C LEU A 147 16.52 -9.46 -4.08
N LEU A 148 15.61 -10.44 -4.08
CA LEU A 148 15.26 -11.20 -5.28
C LEU A 148 14.62 -10.32 -6.36
N HIS A 149 13.73 -9.41 -5.98
CA HIS A 149 13.15 -8.43 -6.90
C HIS A 149 14.20 -7.50 -7.50
N LEU A 150 15.13 -6.98 -6.68
CA LEU A 150 16.24 -6.15 -7.15
C LEU A 150 17.17 -6.91 -8.10
N SER A 151 17.52 -8.16 -7.75
CA SER A 151 18.31 -9.04 -8.62
C SER A 151 17.59 -9.32 -9.95
N ASN A 152 16.28 -9.54 -9.92
CA ASN A 152 15.50 -9.80 -11.12
C ASN A 152 15.39 -8.55 -12.01
N ALA A 153 15.28 -7.37 -11.41
CA ALA A 153 15.28 -6.10 -12.12
C ALA A 153 16.60 -5.90 -12.91
N LEU A 154 17.77 -6.18 -12.31
CA LEU A 154 19.04 -6.14 -13.04
C LEU A 154 19.09 -7.16 -14.18
N ASN A 155 18.51 -8.34 -14.00
CA ASN A 155 18.58 -9.39 -15.00
C ASN A 155 17.67 -9.13 -16.21
N THR A 156 16.42 -8.76 -15.94
CA THR A 156 15.37 -8.62 -16.97
C THR A 156 15.31 -7.22 -17.57
N ARG A 157 15.68 -6.19 -16.80
CA ARG A 157 15.57 -4.77 -17.18
C ARG A 157 16.93 -4.08 -17.25
N CYS A 158 17.99 -4.82 -17.56
CA CYS A 158 19.34 -4.28 -17.73
C CYS A 158 19.38 -3.07 -18.70
N SER A 159 18.57 -3.10 -19.77
CA SER A 159 18.44 -1.99 -20.72
C SER A 159 17.90 -0.69 -20.10
N VAL A 160 17.05 -0.77 -19.08
CA VAL A 160 16.56 0.41 -18.35
C VAL A 160 17.70 1.06 -17.60
N PHE A 161 18.57 0.26 -16.97
CA PHE A 161 19.74 0.80 -16.28
C PHE A 161 20.77 1.37 -17.24
N GLN A 162 20.89 0.84 -18.46
CA GLN A 162 21.82 1.35 -19.48
C GLN A 162 21.57 2.80 -19.89
N SER A 163 20.33 3.29 -19.79
CA SER A 163 20.00 4.69 -20.08
C SER A 163 20.26 5.63 -18.89
N THR A 164 20.62 5.10 -17.73
CA THR A 164 20.84 5.89 -16.51
C THR A 164 22.30 6.31 -16.33
N PRO A 165 22.57 7.46 -15.69
CA PRO A 165 23.94 7.95 -15.45
C PRO A 165 24.79 7.03 -14.56
N MET A 166 24.17 6.13 -13.80
CA MET A 166 24.88 5.16 -12.96
C MET A 166 25.46 3.97 -13.76
N TRP A 167 25.05 3.77 -15.02
CA TRP A 167 25.37 2.55 -15.78
C TRP A 167 26.88 2.30 -15.91
N ASN A 168 27.67 3.35 -16.15
CA ASN A 168 29.12 3.21 -16.33
C ASN A 168 29.82 2.62 -15.10
N SER A 169 29.27 2.85 -13.91
CA SER A 169 29.77 2.27 -12.66
C SER A 169 29.10 0.95 -12.37
N LEU A 170 27.78 0.85 -12.59
CA LEU A 170 27.00 -0.35 -12.37
C LEU A 170 27.49 -1.52 -13.25
N SER A 171 27.74 -1.28 -14.54
CA SER A 171 28.28 -2.25 -15.53
C SER A 171 29.53 -3.00 -15.06
N LYS A 172 30.35 -2.39 -14.20
CA LYS A 172 31.56 -3.01 -13.64
C LYS A 172 31.26 -4.06 -12.56
N CYS A 173 30.09 -3.98 -11.93
CA CYS A 173 29.68 -4.83 -10.81
C CYS A 173 28.29 -5.45 -10.98
N VAL A 174 27.63 -5.38 -12.14
CA VAL A 174 26.27 -5.93 -12.34
C VAL A 174 26.21 -7.41 -12.02
N ASP A 175 27.12 -8.19 -12.58
CA ASP A 175 27.09 -9.64 -12.44
C ASP A 175 27.31 -10.05 -10.98
N SER A 176 28.25 -9.37 -10.32
CA SER A 176 28.53 -9.45 -8.89
C SER A 176 27.29 -9.18 -8.04
N LEU A 177 26.71 -7.99 -8.21
CA LEU A 177 25.56 -7.53 -7.45
C LEU A 177 24.38 -8.47 -7.67
N ARG A 178 24.10 -8.84 -8.93
CA ARG A 178 23.01 -9.75 -9.29
C ARG A 178 23.17 -11.09 -8.59
N LEU A 179 24.36 -11.71 -8.67
CA LEU A 179 24.60 -13.00 -8.04
C LEU A 179 24.45 -12.91 -6.52
N MET A 180 25.08 -11.91 -5.89
CA MET A 180 25.08 -11.77 -4.45
C MET A 180 23.70 -11.42 -3.88
N MET A 181 22.95 -10.53 -4.52
CA MET A 181 21.55 -10.25 -4.14
C MET A 181 20.68 -11.49 -4.32
N LYS A 182 20.93 -12.31 -5.35
CA LYS A 182 20.22 -13.58 -5.52
C LYS A 182 20.55 -14.56 -4.40
N ILE A 183 21.82 -14.76 -4.05
CA ILE A 183 22.25 -15.67 -2.98
C ILE A 183 21.68 -15.23 -1.63
N PHE A 184 21.87 -13.96 -1.24
CA PHE A 184 21.31 -13.43 0.01
C PHE A 184 19.79 -13.45 -0.02
N GLY A 185 19.18 -13.12 -1.15
CA GLY A 185 17.73 -13.16 -1.36
C GLY A 185 17.16 -14.54 -1.11
N LEU A 186 17.74 -15.59 -1.70
CA LEU A 186 17.34 -16.99 -1.53
C LEU A 186 17.58 -17.50 -0.10
N ALA A 187 18.67 -17.07 0.55
CA ALA A 187 18.98 -17.45 1.94
C ALA A 187 17.99 -16.81 2.94
N LEU A 188 17.65 -15.54 2.75
CA LEU A 188 16.72 -14.81 3.60
C LEU A 188 15.26 -15.19 3.35
N SER A 189 14.88 -15.50 2.10
CA SER A 189 13.54 -16.01 1.74
C SER A 189 13.35 -17.50 2.05
N GLU A 190 14.34 -18.14 2.66
CA GLU A 190 14.31 -19.55 3.10
C GLU A 190 14.14 -20.55 1.93
N GLN A 191 14.52 -20.16 0.70
CA GLN A 191 14.45 -20.99 -0.51
C GLN A 191 15.72 -21.85 -0.66
N CYS A 192 15.97 -22.73 0.31
CA CYS A 192 17.21 -23.52 0.41
C CYS A 192 17.51 -24.41 -0.81
N SER A 193 16.49 -24.98 -1.45
CA SER A 193 16.66 -25.83 -2.64
C SER A 193 17.21 -25.05 -3.84
N GLN A 194 16.66 -23.86 -4.10
CA GLN A 194 17.13 -22.96 -5.15
C GLN A 194 18.51 -22.40 -4.81
N LEU A 195 18.74 -22.04 -3.53
CA LEU A 195 20.04 -21.58 -3.06
C LEU A 195 21.12 -22.63 -3.31
N LEU A 196 20.85 -23.90 -3.02
CA LEU A 196 21.79 -24.99 -3.23
C LEU A 196 22.16 -25.15 -4.71
N ILE A 197 21.20 -24.98 -5.63
CA ILE A 197 21.45 -25.00 -7.07
C ILE A 197 22.38 -23.86 -7.46
N GLU A 198 22.12 -22.64 -6.98
CA GLU A 198 22.95 -21.49 -7.30
C GLU A 198 24.36 -21.62 -6.70
N LEU A 199 24.51 -22.05 -5.45
CA LEU A 199 25.82 -22.27 -4.82
C LEU A 199 26.66 -23.31 -5.55
N ARG A 200 26.04 -24.38 -6.06
CA ARG A 200 26.74 -25.41 -6.84
C ARG A 200 27.18 -24.93 -8.22
N ARG A 201 26.55 -23.90 -8.76
CA ARG A 201 26.93 -23.27 -10.03
C ARG A 201 28.10 -22.30 -9.87
N ILE A 202 28.45 -21.93 -8.64
CA ILE A 202 29.61 -21.09 -8.35
C ILE A 202 30.86 -21.95 -8.52
N GLU A 203 31.52 -21.74 -9.65
CA GLU A 203 32.85 -22.30 -9.93
C GLU A 203 33.95 -21.29 -9.54
N GLY A 204 35.19 -21.79 -9.44
CA GLY A 204 36.39 -21.07 -8.98
C GLY A 204 36.62 -19.62 -9.48
N PRO A 205 36.30 -19.20 -10.73
CA PRO A 205 36.56 -17.82 -11.15
C PRO A 205 35.72 -16.76 -10.43
N VAL A 206 34.52 -17.09 -9.93
CA VAL A 206 33.67 -16.17 -9.15
C VAL A 206 34.18 -16.01 -7.72
N ILE A 207 34.74 -17.07 -7.15
CA ILE A 207 35.40 -17.06 -5.84
C ILE A 207 36.67 -16.18 -5.90
N LEU A 208 37.37 -16.18 -7.04
CA LEU A 208 38.56 -15.36 -7.29
C LEU A 208 38.27 -13.85 -7.49
N LEU A 209 37.04 -13.47 -7.84
CA LEU A 209 36.62 -12.06 -7.98
C LEU A 209 36.46 -11.34 -6.62
N GLY A 210 36.70 -12.02 -5.50
CA GLY A 210 36.75 -11.41 -4.17
C GLY A 210 35.38 -11.09 -3.55
N GLU A 211 34.31 -11.65 -4.11
CA GLU A 211 32.92 -11.30 -3.75
C GLU A 211 32.40 -12.12 -2.57
N LEU A 212 32.85 -13.38 -2.46
CA LEU A 212 32.57 -14.31 -1.36
C LEU A 212 33.72 -14.29 -0.35
N ASP A 213 33.89 -13.15 0.29
CA ASP A 213 34.79 -13.02 1.43
C ASP A 213 34.31 -13.89 2.61
N SER A 214 35.24 -14.28 3.47
CA SER A 214 35.02 -14.96 4.75
C SER A 214 33.86 -14.34 5.55
N VAL A 215 33.80 -13.01 5.64
CA VAL A 215 32.74 -12.26 6.34
C VAL A 215 31.37 -12.49 5.72
N VAL A 216 31.30 -12.50 4.39
CA VAL A 216 30.06 -12.70 3.63
C VAL A 216 29.54 -14.14 3.83
N ILE A 217 30.44 -15.12 3.78
CA ILE A 217 30.10 -16.52 4.01
C ILE A 217 29.63 -16.74 5.45
N GLU A 218 30.27 -16.10 6.43
CA GLU A 218 29.86 -16.17 7.83
C GLU A 218 28.48 -15.57 8.06
N LYS A 219 28.17 -14.43 7.42
CA LYS A 219 26.82 -13.85 7.44
C LYS A 219 25.79 -14.77 6.78
N LEU A 220 26.09 -15.34 5.61
CA LEU A 220 25.21 -16.31 4.96
C LEU A 220 24.95 -17.53 5.85
N ARG A 221 25.99 -18.05 6.51
CA ARG A 221 25.85 -19.17 7.43
C ARG A 221 24.96 -18.82 8.62
N LYS A 222 25.16 -17.66 9.25
CA LYS A 222 24.30 -17.17 10.35
C LYS A 222 22.84 -17.03 9.92
N ILE A 223 22.59 -16.54 8.70
CA ILE A 223 21.26 -16.48 8.12
C ILE A 223 20.67 -17.91 8.02
N ILE A 224 21.39 -18.86 7.44
CA ILE A 224 20.90 -20.24 7.28
C ILE A 224 20.68 -20.94 8.62
N ASP A 225 21.54 -20.70 9.61
CA ASP A 225 21.44 -21.27 10.96
C ASP A 225 20.21 -20.75 11.73
N THR A 226 19.73 -19.56 11.39
CA THR A 226 18.55 -18.92 12.01
C THR A 226 17.25 -19.19 11.24
N CYS A 227 17.27 -20.01 10.18
CA CYS A 227 16.06 -20.41 9.45
C CYS A 227 15.10 -21.20 10.37
N MET A 228 13.80 -20.93 10.28
CA MET A 228 12.81 -21.84 10.85
C MET A 228 12.70 -23.08 9.97
N THR A 229 12.73 -24.27 10.57
CA THR A 229 12.75 -25.54 9.81
C THR A 229 11.56 -26.40 10.15
N ARG A 230 11.18 -27.26 9.20
CA ARG A 230 10.21 -28.33 9.41
C ARG A 230 10.89 -29.70 9.35
N PRO A 231 10.36 -30.70 10.07
CA PRO A 231 10.76 -32.09 9.89
C PRO A 231 10.50 -32.55 8.45
N ASP A 232 11.40 -33.37 7.91
CA ASP A 232 11.34 -33.84 6.52
C ASP A 232 10.09 -34.67 6.23
N ASP A 233 9.54 -35.34 7.26
CA ASP A 233 8.37 -36.22 7.16
C ASP A 233 7.01 -35.49 7.23
N LEU A 234 7.00 -34.17 7.49
CA LEU A 234 5.76 -33.42 7.68
C LEU A 234 5.21 -32.88 6.34
N SER A 235 3.98 -33.27 6.00
CA SER A 235 3.25 -32.72 4.85
C SER A 235 2.91 -31.25 5.07
N LEU A 236 2.98 -30.44 4.00
CA LEU A 236 2.59 -29.02 4.04
C LEU A 236 1.09 -28.89 4.30
N MET A 237 0.74 -28.12 5.33
CA MET A 237 -0.65 -27.79 5.61
C MET A 237 -1.07 -26.56 4.76
N PRO A 238 -2.28 -26.55 4.17
CA PRO A 238 -2.79 -25.39 3.47
C PRO A 238 -2.91 -24.18 4.41
N GLY A 239 -2.45 -23.01 3.95
CA GLY A 239 -2.53 -21.77 4.74
C GLY A 239 -1.37 -21.52 5.70
N GLU A 240 -0.36 -22.39 5.74
CA GLU A 240 0.86 -22.20 6.53
C GLU A 240 2.05 -21.78 5.65
N PRO A 241 3.02 -21.01 6.21
CA PRO A 241 4.23 -20.64 5.48
C PRO A 241 5.05 -21.89 5.11
N HIS A 242 5.60 -21.90 3.90
CA HIS A 242 6.43 -23.01 3.43
C HIS A 242 7.83 -22.93 4.06
N LEU A 243 8.05 -23.72 5.12
CA LEU A 243 9.35 -23.80 5.79
C LEU A 243 10.30 -24.79 5.10
N PRO A 244 11.61 -24.52 5.06
CA PRO A 244 12.62 -25.45 4.55
C PRO A 244 12.76 -26.69 5.43
N CYS A 245 13.15 -27.80 4.81
CA CYS A 245 13.44 -29.05 5.48
C CYS A 245 14.80 -29.01 6.21
N ILE A 246 14.95 -29.80 7.28
CA ILE A 246 16.20 -29.86 8.06
C ILE A 246 17.34 -30.41 7.20
N SER A 247 17.06 -31.37 6.32
CA SER A 247 18.04 -31.90 5.38
C SER A 247 18.54 -30.85 4.39
N ASP A 248 17.64 -30.02 3.83
CA ASP A 248 17.99 -28.97 2.87
C ASP A 248 18.93 -27.93 3.49
N VAL A 249 18.64 -27.48 4.72
CA VAL A 249 19.48 -26.55 5.48
C VAL A 249 20.89 -27.13 5.68
N LYS A 250 20.99 -28.41 6.07
CA LYS A 250 22.28 -29.09 6.25
C LYS A 250 23.07 -29.22 4.94
N LEU A 251 22.40 -29.48 3.82
CA LEU A 251 23.04 -29.56 2.51
C LEU A 251 23.62 -28.19 2.09
N VAL A 252 22.88 -27.11 2.31
CA VAL A 252 23.36 -25.75 2.04
C VAL A 252 24.56 -25.41 2.94
N GLN A 253 24.49 -25.72 4.24
CA GLN A 253 25.63 -25.52 5.16
C GLN A 253 26.89 -26.26 4.70
N LYS A 254 26.76 -27.51 4.26
CA LYS A 254 27.88 -28.30 3.74
C LYS A 254 28.51 -27.65 2.49
N GLU A 255 27.67 -27.14 1.60
CA GLU A 255 28.14 -26.46 0.38
C GLU A 255 28.83 -25.13 0.70
N LEU A 256 28.31 -24.35 1.67
CA LEU A 256 28.96 -23.13 2.14
C LEU A 256 30.34 -23.41 2.75
N LEU A 257 30.50 -24.51 3.48
CA LEU A 257 31.81 -24.94 4.02
C LEU A 257 32.80 -25.31 2.89
N ARG A 258 32.32 -25.93 1.80
CA ARG A 258 33.14 -26.20 0.62
C ARG A 258 33.68 -24.88 0.02
N ILE A 259 32.79 -23.92 -0.21
CA ILE A 259 33.15 -22.61 -0.77
C ILE A 259 34.09 -21.84 0.17
N GLN A 260 33.89 -21.94 1.48
CA GLN A 260 34.77 -21.32 2.48
C GLN A 260 36.20 -21.87 2.41
N GLY A 261 36.35 -23.20 2.21
CA GLY A 261 37.66 -23.83 2.08
C GLY A 261 38.41 -23.45 0.80
N GLU A 262 37.70 -23.01 -0.24
CA GLU A 262 38.24 -22.58 -1.53
C GLU A 262 38.52 -21.07 -1.60
N SER A 263 38.00 -20.27 -0.65
CA SER A 263 38.19 -18.83 -0.60
C SER A 263 39.53 -18.46 0.05
N HIS A 264 40.50 -18.02 -0.75
CA HIS A 264 41.77 -17.49 -0.26
C HIS A 264 41.82 -15.96 -0.41
N GLY A 265 41.62 -15.26 0.72
CA GLY A 265 42.04 -13.86 0.93
C GLY A 265 41.53 -12.83 -0.07
N ALA A 266 40.25 -12.46 0.02
CA ALA A 266 39.71 -11.31 -0.71
C ALA A 266 40.02 -9.98 0.01
N THR A 267 40.41 -8.95 -0.75
CA THR A 267 40.84 -7.64 -0.23
C THR A 267 39.71 -6.60 -0.07
N SER A 268 38.51 -6.85 -0.58
CA SER A 268 37.37 -5.92 -0.48
C SER A 268 36.05 -6.64 -0.21
N SER A 269 35.43 -6.36 0.94
CA SER A 269 34.13 -6.91 1.30
C SER A 269 33.01 -6.41 0.36
N PHE A 270 32.17 -7.34 -0.13
CA PHE A 270 30.96 -7.06 -0.91
C PHE A 270 30.10 -5.90 -0.36
N PHE A 271 29.94 -5.83 0.96
CA PHE A 271 29.21 -4.77 1.65
C PHE A 271 29.77 -3.36 1.33
N LYS A 272 31.09 -3.18 1.42
CA LYS A 272 31.77 -1.92 1.04
C LYS A 272 31.64 -1.62 -0.45
N THR A 273 31.62 -2.64 -1.31
CA THR A 273 31.41 -2.44 -2.76
C THR A 273 30.03 -1.85 -3.02
N ILE A 274 29.00 -2.34 -2.35
CA ILE A 274 27.64 -1.78 -2.43
C ILE A 274 27.60 -0.37 -1.87
N GLU A 275 28.16 -0.12 -0.69
CA GLU A 275 28.17 1.22 -0.11
C GLU A 275 28.87 2.22 -1.03
N ASN A 276 30.06 1.88 -1.52
CA ASN A 276 30.79 2.71 -2.47
C ASN A 276 30.00 2.93 -3.76
N PHE A 277 29.29 1.92 -4.25
CA PHE A 277 28.40 2.07 -5.39
C PHE A 277 27.28 3.08 -5.09
N VAL A 278 26.54 2.89 -4.02
CA VAL A 278 25.39 3.73 -3.65
C VAL A 278 25.83 5.17 -3.37
N PHE A 279 26.82 5.38 -2.50
CA PHE A 279 27.25 6.72 -2.10
C PHE A 279 27.98 7.45 -3.23
N ASN A 280 28.99 6.84 -3.86
CA ASN A 280 29.82 7.57 -4.82
C ASN A 280 29.19 7.64 -6.22
N ASN A 281 28.43 6.62 -6.63
CA ASN A 281 27.97 6.51 -8.01
C ASN A 281 26.48 6.86 -8.20
N VAL A 282 25.70 6.88 -7.11
CA VAL A 282 24.28 7.29 -7.15
C VAL A 282 24.07 8.57 -6.35
N PHE A 283 24.38 8.59 -5.06
CA PHE A 283 24.07 9.74 -4.20
C PHE A 283 24.90 10.98 -4.52
N ASN A 284 26.21 10.81 -4.70
CA ASN A 284 27.14 11.91 -5.00
C ASN A 284 27.25 12.19 -6.52
N ASN A 285 26.50 11.47 -7.35
CA ASN A 285 26.53 11.66 -8.79
C ASN A 285 25.53 12.77 -9.20
N PRO A 286 26.01 13.94 -9.65
CA PRO A 286 25.14 15.07 -9.96
C PRO A 286 24.14 14.73 -11.07
N ALA A 287 24.54 13.95 -12.07
CA ALA A 287 23.66 13.57 -13.17
C ALA A 287 22.51 12.65 -12.70
N CYS A 288 22.75 11.78 -11.72
CA CYS A 288 21.66 10.99 -11.11
C CYS A 288 20.70 11.92 -10.34
N MET A 289 21.25 12.85 -9.55
CA MET A 289 20.43 13.79 -8.78
C MET A 289 19.60 14.73 -9.65
N ASP A 290 20.18 15.25 -10.74
CA ASP A 290 19.46 16.13 -11.67
C ASP A 290 18.27 15.40 -12.32
N GLN A 291 18.45 14.13 -12.71
CA GLN A 291 17.35 13.31 -13.24
C GLN A 291 16.25 13.04 -12.21
N GLU A 292 16.59 12.86 -10.93
CA GLU A 292 15.61 12.67 -9.86
C GLU A 292 14.88 13.97 -9.54
N ILE A 293 15.57 15.12 -9.53
CA ILE A 293 14.96 16.43 -9.37
C ILE A 293 13.98 16.71 -10.51
N GLU A 294 14.36 16.43 -11.75
CA GLU A 294 13.49 16.55 -12.92
C GLU A 294 12.26 15.62 -12.78
N ALA A 295 12.45 14.38 -12.34
CA ALA A 295 11.36 13.43 -12.11
C ALA A 295 10.36 13.93 -11.06
N ILE A 296 10.85 14.48 -9.94
CA ILE A 296 10.03 15.05 -8.88
C ILE A 296 9.29 16.31 -9.38
N SER A 297 9.97 17.15 -10.16
CA SER A 297 9.35 18.32 -10.78
C SER A 297 8.20 17.91 -11.70
N ASN A 298 8.43 16.93 -12.57
CA ASN A 298 7.41 16.38 -13.48
C ASN A 298 6.25 15.73 -12.71
N LEU A 299 6.53 15.07 -11.58
CA LEU A 299 5.49 14.53 -10.70
C LEU A 299 4.58 15.64 -10.15
N TYR A 300 5.14 16.74 -9.67
CA TYR A 300 4.35 17.87 -9.17
C TYR A 300 3.60 18.61 -10.26
N VAL A 301 4.16 18.71 -11.48
CA VAL A 301 3.43 19.24 -12.65
C VAL A 301 2.21 18.37 -12.92
N LYS A 302 2.38 17.04 -12.97
CA LYS A 302 1.27 16.10 -13.15
C LYS A 302 0.19 16.25 -12.07
N PHE A 303 0.58 16.34 -10.80
CA PHE A 303 -0.38 16.58 -9.71
C PHE A 303 -1.12 17.92 -9.85
N ASN A 304 -0.46 18.95 -10.39
CA ASN A 304 -1.10 20.23 -10.63
C ASN A 304 -2.11 20.15 -11.78
N GLU A 305 -1.76 19.49 -12.87
CA GLU A 305 -2.64 19.26 -14.02
C GLU A 305 -3.89 18.47 -13.62
N GLU A 306 -3.72 17.40 -12.84
CA GLU A 306 -4.83 16.61 -12.31
C GLU A 306 -5.78 17.46 -11.45
N ARG A 307 -5.24 18.26 -10.52
CA ARG A 307 -6.04 19.16 -9.68
C ARG A 307 -6.78 20.22 -10.50
N ILE A 308 -6.13 20.83 -11.49
CA ILE A 308 -6.76 21.81 -12.37
C ILE A 308 -7.90 21.16 -13.14
N LYS A 309 -7.67 19.97 -13.71
CA LYS A 309 -8.70 19.23 -14.44
C LYS A 309 -9.92 18.96 -13.56
N GLU A 310 -9.72 18.41 -12.36
CA GLU A 310 -10.80 18.13 -11.41
C GLU A 310 -11.55 19.39 -10.98
N TYR A 311 -10.83 20.47 -10.70
CA TYR A 311 -11.43 21.75 -10.34
C TYR A 311 -12.30 22.29 -11.49
N THR A 312 -11.82 22.23 -12.73
CA THR A 312 -12.60 22.67 -13.89
C THR A 312 -13.82 21.80 -14.16
N GLU A 313 -13.73 20.48 -13.93
CA GLU A 313 -14.87 19.55 -14.05
C GLU A 313 -15.90 19.84 -12.95
N THR A 314 -15.45 20.07 -11.72
CA THR A 314 -16.33 20.40 -10.59
C THR A 314 -17.07 21.71 -10.83
N ILE A 315 -16.39 22.76 -11.31
CA ILE A 315 -17.03 24.04 -11.66
C ILE A 315 -18.07 23.84 -12.76
N LYS A 316 -17.77 23.03 -13.80
CA LYS A 316 -18.73 22.75 -14.88
C LYS A 316 -19.97 22.04 -14.35
N MET A 317 -19.81 21.06 -13.47
CA MET A 317 -20.91 20.34 -12.84
C MET A 317 -21.75 21.27 -11.97
N GLU A 318 -21.13 22.08 -11.12
CA GLU A 318 -21.82 23.05 -10.28
C GLU A 318 -22.58 24.09 -11.12
N HIS A 319 -22.00 24.54 -12.23
CA HIS A 319 -22.69 25.44 -13.15
C HIS A 319 -23.93 24.78 -13.77
N GLN A 320 -23.83 23.53 -14.22
CA GLN A 320 -24.96 22.78 -14.77
C GLN A 320 -26.06 22.57 -13.71
N GLU A 321 -25.70 22.23 -12.49
CA GLU A 321 -26.63 22.07 -11.38
C GLU A 321 -27.36 23.38 -11.06
N ASN A 322 -26.63 24.50 -11.04
CA ASN A 322 -27.20 25.82 -10.83
C ASN A 322 -28.16 26.22 -11.97
N VAL A 323 -27.84 25.92 -13.24
CA VAL A 323 -28.74 26.14 -14.37
C VAL A 323 -30.01 25.31 -14.22
N VAL A 324 -29.89 24.02 -13.90
CA VAL A 324 -31.05 23.13 -13.68
C VAL A 324 -31.91 23.63 -12.53
N LYS A 325 -31.30 24.07 -11.43
CA LYS A 325 -32.02 24.64 -10.28
C LYS A 325 -32.78 25.91 -10.67
N ASN A 326 -32.13 26.84 -11.36
CA ASN A 326 -32.76 28.08 -11.83
C ASN A 326 -33.92 27.81 -12.81
N VAL A 327 -33.77 26.85 -13.72
CA VAL A 327 -34.83 26.45 -14.65
C VAL A 327 -36.01 25.82 -13.90
N LYS A 328 -35.75 24.96 -12.90
CA LYS A 328 -36.80 24.38 -12.05
C LYS A 328 -37.56 25.46 -11.27
N GLU A 329 -36.86 26.44 -10.71
CA GLU A 329 -37.48 27.55 -9.98
C GLU A 329 -38.36 28.41 -10.90
N LYS A 330 -37.87 28.76 -12.10
CA LYS A 330 -38.66 29.50 -13.10
C LYS A 330 -39.86 28.71 -13.61
N LEU A 331 -39.71 27.41 -13.88
CA LEU A 331 -40.82 26.55 -14.29
C LEU A 331 -41.90 26.49 -13.20
N LYS A 332 -41.49 26.42 -11.92
CA LYS A 332 -42.43 26.48 -10.80
C LYS A 332 -43.17 27.82 -10.76
N GLN A 333 -42.47 28.93 -10.94
CA GLN A 333 -43.10 30.26 -11.00
C GLN A 333 -44.11 30.37 -12.15
N LEU A 334 -43.76 29.87 -13.35
CA LEU A 334 -44.66 29.88 -14.50
C LEU A 334 -45.89 29.01 -14.28
N LEU A 335 -45.73 27.83 -13.67
CA LEU A 335 -46.86 26.98 -13.28
C LEU A 335 -47.77 27.68 -12.27
N ASP A 336 -47.19 28.32 -11.24
CA ASP A 336 -47.95 29.08 -10.26
C ASP A 336 -48.71 30.26 -10.91
N GLU A 337 -48.13 30.93 -11.91
CA GLU A 337 -48.79 31.99 -12.69
C GLU A 337 -49.90 31.46 -13.62
N GLU A 338 -49.67 30.35 -14.32
CA GLU A 338 -50.67 29.68 -15.15
C GLU A 338 -51.86 29.23 -14.30
N GLU A 339 -51.61 28.64 -13.13
CA GLU A 339 -52.65 28.27 -12.18
C GLU A 339 -53.47 29.48 -11.74
N ARG A 340 -52.85 30.63 -11.46
CA ARG A 340 -53.57 31.87 -11.10
C ARG A 340 -54.48 32.37 -12.23
N ILE A 341 -54.00 32.37 -13.47
CA ILE A 341 -54.76 32.86 -14.63
C ILE A 341 -55.91 31.90 -14.96
N THR A 342 -55.63 30.60 -14.96
CA THR A 342 -56.61 29.57 -15.33
C THR A 342 -57.50 29.11 -14.16
N TYR A 343 -57.24 29.60 -12.94
CA TYR A 343 -57.94 29.24 -11.71
C TYR A 343 -59.46 29.24 -11.87
N PHE A 344 -60.01 30.33 -12.40
CA PHE A 344 -61.47 30.47 -12.52
C PHE A 344 -62.06 29.55 -13.60
N GLN A 345 -61.34 29.33 -14.69
CA GLN A 345 -61.74 28.44 -15.79
C GLN A 345 -61.71 26.97 -15.35
N ASN A 346 -60.72 26.60 -14.54
CA ASN A 346 -60.51 25.23 -14.06
C ASN A 346 -61.04 24.99 -12.64
N SER A 347 -61.74 25.95 -12.05
CA SER A 347 -62.16 25.95 -10.63
C SER A 347 -62.89 24.67 -10.20
N MET A 348 -63.82 24.18 -11.02
CA MET A 348 -64.55 22.93 -10.77
C MET A 348 -63.64 21.69 -10.80
N LYS A 349 -62.64 21.68 -11.69
CA LYS A 349 -61.68 20.58 -11.81
C LYS A 349 -60.69 20.61 -10.64
N ILE A 350 -60.22 21.79 -10.26
CA ILE A 350 -59.35 22.02 -9.10
C ILE A 350 -60.05 21.63 -7.79
N MET A 351 -61.31 22.02 -7.61
CA MET A 351 -62.11 21.61 -6.45
C MET A 351 -62.28 20.09 -6.40
N ARG A 352 -62.54 19.45 -7.56
CA ARG A 352 -62.66 17.99 -7.64
C ARG A 352 -61.35 17.27 -7.33
N SER A 353 -60.20 17.75 -7.84
CA SER A 353 -58.90 17.15 -7.55
C SER A 353 -58.45 17.40 -6.11
N ALA A 354 -58.70 18.59 -5.55
CA ALA A 354 -58.45 18.89 -4.15
C ALA A 354 -59.30 18.01 -3.21
N TRP A 355 -60.52 17.67 -3.61
CA TRP A 355 -61.39 16.75 -2.87
C TRP A 355 -60.88 15.30 -2.93
N LEU A 356 -60.25 14.91 -4.04
CA LEU A 356 -59.68 13.57 -4.27
C LEU A 356 -58.24 13.42 -3.78
N ALA A 357 -57.53 14.51 -3.48
CA ALA A 357 -56.15 14.47 -3.01
C ALA A 357 -56.07 13.78 -1.63
N PRO A 358 -55.09 12.88 -1.41
CA PRO A 358 -54.89 12.25 -0.10
C PRO A 358 -54.60 13.34 0.94
N ARG A 359 -55.51 13.52 1.89
CA ARG A 359 -55.34 14.52 2.96
C ARG A 359 -54.13 14.18 3.81
N THR A 360 -53.31 15.17 4.15
CA THR A 360 -52.21 14.95 5.08
C THR A 360 -52.74 14.54 6.45
N HIS A 361 -51.95 13.80 7.23
CA HIS A 361 -52.38 13.24 8.53
C HIS A 361 -52.88 14.31 9.53
N LYS A 362 -52.36 15.55 9.43
CA LYS A 362 -52.78 16.69 10.26
C LYS A 362 -54.15 17.24 9.84
N GLU A 363 -54.44 17.29 8.55
CA GLU A 363 -55.71 17.77 8.00
C GLU A 363 -56.85 16.77 8.24
N THR A 364 -56.55 15.47 8.22
CA THR A 364 -57.51 14.42 8.60
C THR A 364 -57.91 14.52 10.07
N GLN A 365 -56.94 14.80 10.96
CA GLN A 365 -57.20 15.02 12.39
C GLN A 365 -58.12 16.24 12.63
N TRP A 366 -57.90 17.34 11.90
CA TRP A 366 -58.71 18.56 12.02
C TRP A 366 -60.13 18.40 11.48
N SER A 367 -60.32 17.68 10.36
CA SER A 367 -61.67 17.35 9.83
C SER A 367 -62.44 16.49 10.81
N ARG A 368 -61.80 15.45 11.36
CA ARG A 368 -62.40 14.59 12.39
C ARG A 368 -62.79 15.37 13.63
N LEU A 369 -61.99 16.36 14.05
CA LEU A 369 -62.32 17.20 15.20
C LEU A 369 -63.54 18.10 14.95
N LYS A 370 -63.71 18.59 13.71
CA LYS A 370 -64.90 19.37 13.30
C LYS A 370 -66.15 18.50 13.17
N GLU A 371 -66.01 17.32 12.56
CA GLU A 371 -67.08 16.31 12.47
C GLU A 371 -67.53 15.88 13.86
N TRP A 372 -66.59 15.56 14.75
CA TRP A 372 -66.85 15.23 16.14
C TRP A 372 -67.57 16.36 16.89
N ARG A 373 -67.14 17.63 16.75
CA ARG A 373 -67.87 18.77 17.35
C ARG A 373 -69.30 18.89 16.83
N LYS A 374 -69.52 18.60 15.55
CA LYS A 374 -70.85 18.64 14.93
C LYS A 374 -71.73 17.49 15.45
N GLU A 375 -71.16 16.29 15.61
CA GLU A 375 -71.83 15.15 16.24
C GLU A 375 -72.18 15.44 17.70
N VAL A 376 -71.26 16.00 18.47
CA VAL A 376 -71.51 16.41 19.87
C VAL A 376 -72.61 17.47 19.94
N SER A 377 -72.63 18.43 19.02
CA SER A 377 -73.70 19.44 18.94
C SER A 377 -75.05 18.83 18.57
N ASN A 378 -75.08 17.86 17.66
CA ASN A 378 -76.29 17.14 17.27
C ASN A 378 -76.80 16.22 18.39
N LEU A 379 -75.90 15.62 19.18
CA LEU A 379 -76.25 14.83 20.36
C LEU A 379 -76.86 15.71 21.45
N ARG A 380 -76.26 16.88 21.72
CA ARG A 380 -76.85 17.86 22.65
C ARG A 380 -78.24 18.33 22.20
N GLN A 381 -78.42 18.62 20.91
CA GLN A 381 -79.75 18.96 20.38
C GLN A 381 -80.76 17.80 20.50
N LYS A 382 -80.31 16.54 20.41
CA LYS A 382 -81.17 15.38 20.63
C LYS A 382 -81.50 15.19 22.12
N GLU A 383 -80.55 15.43 23.01
CA GLU A 383 -80.75 15.40 24.46
C GLU A 383 -81.73 16.50 24.90
N ASP A 384 -81.57 17.73 24.39
CA ASP A 384 -82.47 18.87 24.61
C ASP A 384 -83.88 18.60 24.05
N ASN A 385 -84.00 17.91 22.90
CA ASN A 385 -85.31 17.51 22.35
C ASN A 385 -85.93 16.29 23.05
N SER A 386 -85.13 15.45 23.72
CA SER A 386 -85.61 14.30 24.50
C SER A 386 -86.00 14.65 25.93
N SER A 387 -85.63 15.83 26.42
CA SER A 387 -86.00 16.37 27.74
C SER A 387 -87.25 17.27 27.70
N VAL A 388 -87.91 17.39 26.54
CA VAL A 388 -89.17 18.13 26.33
C VAL A 388 -90.35 17.19 25.98
N ASN A 389 -90.20 15.87 26.15
CA ASN A 389 -91.29 14.88 26.04
C ASN A 389 -91.60 14.22 27.37
#